data_AF-A0A523N9F1-F1
#
_entry.id   AF-A0A523N9F1-F1
#
_cell.length_a   1.000
_cell.length_b   1.000
_cell.length_c   1.000
_cell.angle_alpha   90.00
_cell.angle_beta   90.00
_cell.angle_gamma   90.00
#
_symmetry.space_group_name_H-M   'P 1'
#
loop_
_entity.id
_entity.type
_entity.pdbx_description
1 polymer ?
#
loop_
_entity_poly.entity_id
_entity_poly.type
_entity_poly.pdbx_seq_one_letter_code
_entity_poly.pdbx_strand_id
1 'polypeptide(L)' 'VVVVGSPRVAALLARVRPPESAVHLVAVGPTTGDAARESGWAPSAVADEPSTPWVADAVQVAIDE' A
#
# COMPACT_ATOMS: atom_id res chain seq x y z
N VAL A 1 -6.54 7.54 0.71
CA VAL A 1 -5.43 6.60 1.00
C VAL A 1 -5.99 5.30 1.55
N VAL A 2 -5.47 4.15 1.13
CA VAL A 2 -5.72 2.83 1.75
C VAL A 2 -4.39 2.29 2.24
N VAL A 3 -4.33 1.88 3.50
CA VAL A 3 -3.13 1.29 4.11
C VAL A 3 -3.34 -0.22 4.24
N VAL A 4 -2.40 -1.01 3.74
CA VAL A 4 -2.42 -2.48 3.85
C VAL A 4 -1.24 -2.99 4.65
N GLY A 5 -1.52 -3.79 5.67
CA GLY A 5 -0.52 -4.32 6.60
C GLY A 5 -0.09 -5.77 6.34
N SER A 6 -0.60 -6.42 5.29
CA SER A 6 -0.23 -7.80 4.98
C SER A 6 -0.40 -8.15 3.50
N PRO A 7 0.40 -9.11 2.98
CA PRO A 7 0.26 -9.62 1.61
C PRO A 7 -1.14 -10.12 1.26
N ARG A 8 -1.79 -10.83 2.20
CA ARG A 8 -3.14 -11.38 1.97
C ARG A 8 -4.19 -10.27 1.81
N VAL A 9 -4.06 -9.18 2.56
CA VAL A 9 -4.97 -8.03 2.43
C VAL A 9 -4.70 -7.28 1.13
N ALA A 10 -3.44 -7.15 0.69
CA ALA A 10 -3.12 -6.59 -0.62
C ALA A 10 -3.77 -7.39 -1.77
N ALA A 11 -3.67 -8.72 -1.72
CA ALA A 11 -4.33 -9.60 -2.69
C ALA A 11 -5.86 -9.53 -2.63
N LEU A 12 -6.44 -9.35 -1.43
CA LEU A 12 -7.87 -9.14 -1.28
C LEU A 12 -8.31 -7.80 -1.90
N LEU A 13 -7.55 -6.73 -1.66
CA LEU A 13 -7.83 -5.41 -2.20
C LEU A 13 -7.93 -5.45 -3.73
N ALA A 14 -7.00 -6.11 -4.40
CA ALA A 14 -7.01 -6.26 -5.86
C ALA A 14 -8.25 -6.96 -6.41
N ARG A 15 -8.89 -7.85 -5.63
CA ARG A 15 -10.12 -8.55 -6.04
C ARG A 15 -11.38 -7.71 -5.85
N VAL A 16 -11.41 -6.87 -4.81
CA VAL A 16 -12.59 -6.07 -4.47
C VAL A 16 -12.56 -4.69 -5.12
N ARG A 17 -11.37 -4.23 -5.53
CA ARG A 17 -11.17 -2.92 -6.15
C ARG A 17 -10.09 -3.00 -7.23
N PRO A 18 -10.42 -2.65 -8.48
CA PRO A 18 -9.44 -2.62 -9.54
C PRO A 18 -8.37 -1.53 -9.28
N PRO A 19 -7.11 -1.76 -9.70
CA PRO A 19 -5.97 -0.85 -9.50
C PRO A 19 -6.08 0.49 -10.24
N GLU A 20 -7.02 0.62 -11.17
CA GLU A 20 -7.31 1.86 -11.91
C GLU A 20 -8.07 2.90 -11.06
N SER A 21 -8.33 2.59 -9.79
CA SER A 21 -8.99 3.51 -8.87
C SER A 21 -8.07 4.69 -8.51
N ALA A 22 -8.63 5.89 -8.42
CA ALA A 22 -7.96 7.12 -7.95
C ALA A 22 -7.62 7.13 -6.45
N VAL A 23 -7.17 6.00 -5.89
CA VAL A 23 -6.83 5.87 -4.47
C VAL A 23 -5.38 5.49 -4.31
N HIS A 24 -4.66 6.33 -3.59
CA HIS A 24 -3.29 6.04 -3.18
C HIS A 24 -3.25 4.83 -2.23
N LEU A 25 -2.42 3.85 -2.59
CA LEU A 25 -2.16 2.65 -1.79
C LEU A 25 -0.84 2.81 -1.04
N VAL A 26 -0.87 2.56 0.27
CA VAL A 26 0.31 2.49 1.12
C VAL A 26 0.46 1.07 1.65
N ALA A 27 1.62 0.47 1.46
CA ALA A 27 1.94 -0.86 2.00
C ALA A 27 2.82 -0.75 3.25
N VAL A 28 2.54 -1.56 4.28
CA VAL A 28 3.41 -1.68 5.46
C VAL A 28 4.36 -2.86 5.27
N GLY A 29 5.63 -2.55 5.15
CA GLY A 29 6.74 -3.46 4.92
C GLY A 29 6.96 -3.84 3.45
N PRO A 30 8.21 -4.14 3.06
CA PRO A 30 8.57 -4.47 1.68
C PRO A 30 7.80 -5.69 1.15
N THR A 31 7.63 -6.73 1.97
CA THR A 31 6.88 -7.94 1.58
C THR A 31 5.43 -7.64 1.22
N THR A 32 4.78 -6.68 1.90
CA THR A 32 3.42 -6.28 1.54
C THR A 32 3.41 -5.44 0.27
N GLY A 33 4.43 -4.59 0.08
CA GLY A 33 4.60 -3.80 -1.15
C GLY A 33 4.77 -4.69 -2.37
N ASP A 34 5.57 -5.74 -2.28
CA ASP A 34 5.79 -6.70 -3.38
C ASP A 34 4.51 -7.47 -3.69
N ALA A 35 3.79 -7.96 -2.67
CA ALA A 35 2.52 -8.64 -2.86
C ALA A 35 1.45 -7.74 -3.52
N ALA A 36 1.44 -6.44 -3.20
CA ALA A 36 0.58 -5.48 -3.87
C ALA A 36 0.93 -5.35 -5.37
N ARG A 37 2.22 -5.21 -5.69
CA ARG A 37 2.70 -5.14 -7.09
C ARG A 37 2.37 -6.39 -7.88
N GLU A 38 2.61 -7.57 -7.30
CA GLU A 38 2.23 -8.87 -7.88
C GLU A 38 0.72 -8.98 -8.14
N SER A 39 -0.09 -8.29 -7.33
CA SER A 39 -1.55 -8.21 -7.47
C SER A 39 -2.02 -7.10 -8.42
N GLY A 40 -1.10 -6.45 -9.14
CA GLY A 40 -1.39 -5.38 -10.11
C GLY A 40 -1.57 -3.99 -9.50
N TRP A 41 -1.35 -3.84 -8.20
CA TRP A 41 -1.39 -2.55 -7.51
C TRP A 41 0.03 -2.03 -7.27
N ALA A 42 0.40 -0.93 -7.92
CA ALA A 42 1.63 -0.20 -7.57
C ALA A 42 1.37 0.67 -6.32
N PRO A 43 2.01 0.40 -5.17
CA PRO A 43 1.86 1.27 -4.01
C PRO A 43 2.45 2.65 -4.31
N SER A 44 1.75 3.71 -3.92
CA SER A 44 2.26 5.09 -3.92
C SER A 44 3.40 5.25 -2.91
N ALA A 45 3.33 4.53 -1.80
CA ALA A 45 4.43 4.47 -0.84
C ALA A 45 4.49 3.12 -0.12
N VAL A 46 5.67 2.82 0.44
CA VAL A 46 5.90 1.67 1.31
C VAL A 46 6.53 2.17 2.61
N ALA A 47 5.92 1.84 3.76
CA ALA A 47 6.51 2.09 5.07
C ALA A 47 7.44 0.92 5.42
N ASP A 48 8.74 1.16 5.57
CA ASP A 48 9.70 0.07 5.79
C ASP A 48 9.53 -0.63 7.15
N GLU A 49 9.06 0.10 8.16
CA GLU A 49 8.80 -0.42 9.50
C GLU A 49 7.30 -0.39 9.86
N PRO A 50 6.79 -1.41 10.59
CA PRO A 50 5.41 -1.45 11.05
C PRO A 50 5.21 -0.60 12.31
N SER A 51 5.50 0.70 12.23
CA SER A 51 5.31 1.65 13.31
C SER A 51 4.54 2.88 12.86
N THR A 52 3.82 3.51 13.79
CA THR A 52 2.97 4.67 13.48
C THR A 52 3.72 5.82 12.79
N PRO A 53 4.94 6.22 13.21
CA PRO A 53 5.67 7.30 12.54
C PRO A 53 5.98 6.97 11.08
N TRP A 54 6.47 5.76 10.81
CA TRP A 54 6.81 5.33 9.45
C TRP A 54 5.59 5.22 8.54
N VAL A 55 4.46 4.74 9.06
CA VAL A 55 3.21 4.72 8.31
C VAL A 55 2.72 6.13 8.03
N ALA A 56 2.84 7.07 8.98
CA ALA A 56 2.44 8.45 8.79
C ALA A 56 3.27 9.13 7.69
N ASP A 57 4.59 8.96 7.71
CA ASP A 57 5.50 9.48 6.69
C ASP A 57 5.17 8.91 5.29
N ALA A 58 4.94 7.59 5.19
CA ALA A 58 4.55 6.97 3.92
C ALA A 58 3.18 7.46 3.41
N VAL A 59 2.22 7.72 4.31
CA VAL A 59 0.93 8.31 3.93
C VAL A 59 1.11 9.73 3.41
N GLN A 60 1.98 10.54 4.01
CA GLN A 60 2.28 11.89 3.53
C GLN A 60 2.89 11.87 2.13
N VAL A 61 3.92 11.04 1.90
CA VAL A 61 4.54 10.83 0.59
C VAL A 61 3.48 10.45 -0.45
N ALA A 62 2.59 9.53 -0.11
CA ALA A 62 1.56 9.06 -1.03
C ALA A 62 0.52 10.12 -1.41
N ILE A 63 0.32 11.17 -0.61
CA ILE A 63 -0.65 12.25 -0.89
C ILE A 63 0.00 13.40 -1.70
N ASP A 64 1.31 13.59 -1.55
CA ASP A 64 2.04 14.67 -2.22
C ASP A 64 2.39 14.36 -3.69
N GLU A 65 2.22 13.11 -4.15
CA GLU A 65 2.30 12.67 -5.56
C GLU A 65 0.98 12.84 -6.33
#